data_AF-A0A5Q4DZ37-F1
#
_entry.id   AF-A0A5Q4DZ37-F1
#
_cell.length_a   1.000
_cell.length_b   1.000
_cell.length_c   1.000
_cell.angle_alpha   90.00
_cell.angle_beta   90.00
_cell.angle_gamma   90.00
#
_symmetry.space_group_name_H-M   'P 1'
#
loop_
_entity.id
_entity.type
_entity.pdbx_description
1 polymer ?
#
loop_
_entity_poly.entity_id
_entity_poly.type
_entity_poly.pdbx_seq_one_letter_code
_entity_poly.pdbx_strand_id
1 'polypeptide(L)'
;MPTLTDATLWAILNDELADDAVNRLVWDGLGYRETGQGWDSSAVEPAWAEKFPEPPNFIESRPATVQLTRSIPPADKQLLKEELGFKGYTVDQLIPRLTRRATMVSWLLSYRRRQGTEG
;
A
#
# COMPACT_ATOMS: atom_id res chain seq x y z
N MET A 1 12.19 3.41 -9.60
CA MET A 1 11.29 2.64 -8.73
C MET A 1 10.55 1.63 -9.59
N PRO A 2 10.17 0.44 -9.08
CA PRO A 2 9.35 -0.47 -9.86
C PRO A 2 8.04 0.22 -10.23
N THR A 3 7.68 0.21 -11.50
CA THR A 3 6.41 0.74 -11.97
C THR A 3 5.27 -0.03 -11.29
N LEU A 4 4.22 0.68 -10.89
CA LEU A 4 3.06 0.09 -10.24
C LEU A 4 2.22 -0.70 -11.25
N THR A 5 2.73 -1.87 -11.60
CA THR A 5 2.14 -2.81 -12.57
C THR A 5 1.52 -3.98 -11.84
N ASP A 6 0.67 -4.70 -12.56
CA ASP A 6 -0.05 -5.85 -12.03
C ASP A 6 0.94 -6.94 -11.58
N ALA A 7 2.06 -7.09 -12.29
CA ALA A 7 3.16 -7.98 -11.90
C ALA A 7 3.79 -7.59 -10.56
N THR A 8 4.04 -6.29 -10.34
CA THR A 8 4.54 -5.79 -9.05
C THR A 8 3.55 -6.07 -7.92
N LEU A 9 2.26 -5.86 -8.17
CA LEU A 9 1.20 -6.10 -7.20
C LEU A 9 1.09 -7.59 -6.84
N TRP A 10 1.16 -8.48 -7.84
CA TRP A 10 1.23 -9.93 -7.63
C TRP A 10 2.48 -10.35 -6.83
N ALA A 11 3.65 -9.79 -7.14
CA ALA A 11 4.87 -10.05 -6.39
C ALA A 11 4.74 -9.63 -4.91
N ILE A 12 4.00 -8.56 -4.60
CA ILE A 12 3.70 -8.17 -3.22
C ILE A 12 2.80 -9.18 -2.54
N LEU A 13 1.74 -9.63 -3.21
CA LEU A 13 0.78 -10.62 -2.70
C LEU A 13 1.44 -11.98 -2.44
N ASN A 14 2.40 -12.37 -3.29
CA ASN A 14 3.12 -13.64 -3.17
C ASN A 14 4.32 -13.57 -2.21
N ASP A 15 4.55 -12.44 -1.53
CA ASP A 15 5.73 -12.22 -0.68
C ASP A 15 7.06 -12.32 -1.45
N GLU A 16 7.05 -12.11 -2.77
CA GLU A 16 8.24 -12.11 -3.63
C GLU A 16 8.96 -10.75 -3.59
N LEU A 17 8.23 -9.68 -3.28
CA LEU A 17 8.80 -8.33 -3.14
C LEU A 17 9.23 -8.07 -1.69
N ALA A 18 10.45 -7.56 -1.50
CA ALA A 18 10.99 -7.21 -0.18
C ALA A 18 10.12 -6.20 0.58
N ASP A 19 9.99 -6.37 1.90
CA ASP A 19 9.15 -5.55 2.78
C ASP A 19 9.42 -4.05 2.59
N ASP A 20 10.70 -3.65 2.55
CA ASP A 20 11.12 -2.26 2.29
C ASP A 20 10.66 -1.73 0.94
N ALA A 21 10.70 -2.56 -0.12
CA ALA A 21 10.26 -2.15 -1.44
C ALA A 21 8.75 -1.93 -1.49
N VAL A 22 7.97 -2.78 -0.82
CA VAL A 22 6.51 -2.58 -0.70
C VAL A 22 6.20 -1.31 0.09
N ASN A 23 6.88 -1.11 1.22
CA ASN A 23 6.70 0.06 2.06
C ASN A 23 6.99 1.35 1.29
N ARG A 24 8.12 1.40 0.56
CA ARG A 24 8.48 2.54 -0.30
C ARG A 24 7.43 2.88 -1.35
N LEU A 25 6.76 1.89 -1.94
CA LEU A 25 5.67 2.14 -2.88
C LEU A 25 4.48 2.85 -2.22
N VAL A 26 4.12 2.42 -1.01
CA VAL A 26 3.03 3.05 -0.26
C VAL A 26 3.45 4.43 0.25
N TRP A 27 4.69 4.60 0.70
CA TRP A 27 5.25 5.88 1.14
C TRP A 27 5.23 6.92 0.02
N ASP A 28 5.75 6.56 -1.16
CA ASP A 28 5.73 7.41 -2.34
C ASP A 28 4.30 7.80 -2.72
N GLY A 29 3.38 6.83 -2.70
CA GLY A 29 1.98 7.09 -2.98
C GLY A 29 1.31 8.03 -1.97
N LEU A 30 1.66 7.91 -0.68
CA LEU A 30 1.16 8.79 0.38
C LEU A 30 1.78 10.19 0.30
N GLY A 31 2.88 10.36 -0.42
CA GLY A 31 3.62 11.62 -0.53
C GLY A 31 4.83 11.72 0.40
N TYR A 32 5.19 10.66 1.13
CA TYR A 32 6.42 10.63 1.91
C TYR A 32 7.62 10.60 0.96
N ARG A 33 8.58 11.50 1.16
CA ARG A 33 9.81 11.54 0.39
C ARG A 33 11.01 11.45 1.29
N GLU A 34 11.92 10.55 0.95
CA GLU A 34 13.23 10.50 1.61
C GLU A 34 14.05 11.70 1.15
N THR A 35 14.53 12.48 2.11
CA THR A 35 15.40 13.64 1.89
C THR A 35 16.74 13.40 2.59
N GLY A 36 17.78 14.13 2.20
CA GLY A 36 19.11 14.00 2.83
C GLY A 36 19.14 14.34 4.33
N GLN A 37 18.07 14.91 4.90
CA GLN A 37 17.95 15.28 6.31
C GLN A 37 16.91 14.45 7.08
N GLY A 38 16.23 13.50 6.43
CA GLY A 38 15.15 12.71 7.03
C GLY A 38 13.98 12.49 6.08
N TRP A 39 12.77 12.36 6.61
CA TRP A 39 11.56 12.16 5.80
C TRP A 39 10.77 13.45 5.66
N ASP A 40 10.41 13.80 4.43
CA ASP A 40 9.47 14.88 4.12
C ASP A 40 8.05 14.31 4.04
N SER A 41 7.17 14.80 4.91
CA SER A 41 5.74 14.49 4.93
C SER A 41 4.89 15.67 4.45
N SER A 42 5.48 16.65 3.77
CA SER A 42 4.80 17.89 3.38
C SER A 42 3.72 17.65 2.33
N ALA A 43 3.88 16.60 1.53
CA ALA A 43 2.89 16.15 0.55
C ALA A 43 1.92 15.09 1.10
N VAL A 44 2.08 14.67 2.36
CA VAL A 44 1.24 13.66 3.00
C VAL A 44 -0.04 14.27 3.53
N GLU A 45 -1.16 13.54 3.43
CA GLU A 45 -2.42 13.99 4.02
C GLU A 45 -2.25 14.32 5.51
N PRO A 46 -2.81 15.45 6.01
CA PRO A 46 -2.65 15.87 7.41
C PRO A 46 -3.02 14.77 8.41
N ALA A 47 -4.12 14.05 8.16
CA ALA A 47 -4.57 12.95 9.01
C ALA A 47 -3.56 11.78 9.11
N TRP A 48 -2.70 11.62 8.11
CA TRP A 48 -1.58 10.69 8.11
C TRP A 48 -0.35 11.30 8.77
N ALA A 49 0.06 12.50 8.36
CA ALA A 49 1.23 13.18 8.92
C ALA A 49 1.11 13.44 10.44
N GLU A 50 -0.08 13.75 10.94
CA GLU A 50 -0.34 13.94 12.38
C GLU A 50 -0.16 12.65 13.19
N LYS A 51 -0.54 11.50 12.62
CA LYS A 51 -0.41 10.19 13.29
C LYS A 51 0.96 9.55 13.08
N PHE A 52 1.53 9.79 11.91
CA PHE A 52 2.74 9.17 11.41
C PHE A 52 3.60 10.27 10.78
N PRO A 53 4.31 11.07 11.59
CA PRO A 53 5.22 12.09 11.07
C PRO A 53 6.36 11.46 10.25
N GLU A 54 6.76 10.24 10.62
CA GLU A 54 7.70 9.41 9.88
C GLU A 54 6.98 8.22 9.24
N PRO A 55 7.43 7.76 8.06
CA PRO A 55 6.78 6.69 7.34
C PRO A 55 6.87 5.36 8.11
N PRO A 56 5.73 4.75 8.49
CA PRO A 56 5.74 3.51 9.25
C PRO A 56 5.94 2.30 8.35
N ASN A 57 6.49 1.21 8.91
CA ASN A 57 6.53 -0.09 8.26
C ASN A 57 5.14 -0.75 8.34
N PHE A 58 4.41 -0.84 7.22
CA PHE A 58 3.05 -1.42 7.17
C PHE A 58 3.01 -2.93 7.40
N ILE A 59 4.13 -3.63 7.22
CA ILE A 59 4.23 -5.08 7.41
C ILE A 59 4.33 -5.42 8.89
N GLU A 60 5.04 -4.61 9.68
CA GLU A 60 5.25 -4.84 11.11
C GLU A 60 4.28 -4.01 11.98
N SER A 61 3.96 -2.79 11.53
CA SER A 61 3.12 -1.84 12.26
C SER A 61 1.64 -2.07 11.97
N ARG A 62 0.98 -2.78 12.91
CA ARG A 62 -0.48 -2.93 12.94
C ARG A 62 -1.25 -1.60 12.84
N PRO A 63 -0.93 -0.52 13.58
CA PRO A 63 -1.71 0.71 13.50
C PRO A 63 -1.61 1.38 12.13
N ALA A 64 -0.46 1.29 11.46
CA ALA A 64 -0.27 1.79 10.10
C ALA A 64 -1.13 1.00 9.09
N THR A 65 -1.14 -0.34 9.19
CA THR A 65 -2.02 -1.16 8.35
C THR A 65 -3.49 -0.79 8.55
N VAL A 66 -3.94 -0.63 9.80
CA VAL A 66 -5.33 -0.30 10.12
C VAL A 66 -5.72 1.07 9.55
N GLN A 67 -4.84 2.06 9.66
CA GLN A 67 -5.05 3.38 9.05
C GLN A 67 -5.14 3.25 7.52
N LEU A 68 -4.26 2.45 6.90
CA LEU A 68 -4.27 2.20 5.45
C LEU A 68 -5.60 1.61 5.00
N THR A 69 -6.09 0.57 5.68
CA THR A 69 -7.39 -0.05 5.39
C THR A 69 -8.55 0.94 5.46
N ARG A 70 -8.48 1.90 6.41
CA ARG A 70 -9.52 2.94 6.57
C ARG A 70 -9.47 3.99 5.47
N SER A 71 -8.29 4.25 4.90
CA SER A 71 -8.14 5.17 3.76
C SER A 71 -8.62 4.58 2.43
N ILE A 72 -8.85 3.27 2.34
CA ILE A 72 -9.33 2.63 1.10
C ILE A 72 -10.86 2.77 1.01
N PRO A 73 -11.39 3.41 -0.04
CA PRO A 73 -12.83 3.46 -0.29
C PRO A 73 -13.43 2.04 -0.40
N PRO A 74 -14.66 1.81 0.06
CA PRO A 74 -15.31 0.51 -0.05
C PRO A 74 -15.47 0.04 -1.51
N ALA A 75 -15.64 0.97 -2.45
CA ALA A 75 -15.66 0.68 -3.88
C ALA A 75 -14.33 0.09 -4.38
N ASP A 76 -13.21 0.58 -3.84
CA ASP A 76 -11.88 0.17 -4.29
C ASP A 76 -11.43 -1.18 -3.71
N LYS A 77 -12.15 -1.70 -2.71
CA LYS A 77 -11.86 -3.02 -2.11
C LYS A 77 -12.09 -4.17 -3.09
N GLN A 78 -12.90 -3.95 -4.13
CA GLN A 78 -13.13 -4.94 -5.18
C GLN A 78 -12.08 -4.87 -6.29
N LEU A 79 -11.23 -3.83 -6.35
CA LEU A 79 -10.20 -3.69 -7.40
C LEU A 79 -9.19 -4.84 -7.40
N LEU A 80 -8.87 -5.41 -6.25
CA LEU A 80 -8.04 -6.63 -6.18
C LEU A 80 -8.60 -7.75 -7.07
N LYS A 81 -9.93 -7.90 -7.10
CA LYS A 81 -10.61 -8.90 -7.92
C LYS A 81 -10.83 -8.42 -9.35
N GLU A 82 -11.21 -7.16 -9.53
CA GLU A 82 -11.55 -6.60 -10.84
C GLU A 82 -10.30 -6.38 -11.72
N GLU A 83 -9.22 -5.84 -11.16
CA GLU A 83 -7.98 -5.54 -11.89
C GLU A 83 -7.04 -6.74 -11.90
N LEU A 84 -6.75 -7.33 -10.73
CA LEU A 84 -5.75 -8.41 -10.63
C LEU A 84 -6.35 -9.82 -10.76
N GLY A 85 -7.67 -9.98 -10.72
CA GLY A 85 -8.29 -11.31 -10.65
C GLY A 85 -8.02 -12.05 -9.33
N PHE A 86 -7.57 -11.36 -8.29
CA PHE A 86 -7.17 -11.97 -7.03
C PHE A 86 -8.38 -12.49 -6.24
N LYS A 87 -8.57 -13.81 -6.22
CA LYS A 87 -9.74 -14.45 -5.57
C LYS A 87 -9.68 -14.44 -4.04
N GLY A 88 -8.52 -14.13 -3.45
CA GLY A 88 -8.26 -14.23 -2.02
C GLY A 88 -7.14 -15.23 -1.72
N TYR A 89 -6.64 -15.20 -0.48
CA TYR A 89 -5.71 -16.21 0.00
C TYR A 89 -6.43 -17.51 0.35
N THR A 90 -5.75 -18.63 0.15
CA THR A 90 -6.17 -19.93 0.69
C THR A 90 -6.04 -19.96 2.22
N VAL A 91 -6.63 -20.96 2.88
CA VAL A 91 -6.59 -21.10 4.35
C VAL A 91 -5.15 -21.14 4.86
N ASP A 92 -4.26 -21.85 4.16
CA ASP A 92 -2.83 -21.95 4.49
C ASP A 92 -2.08 -20.61 4.30
N GLN A 93 -2.59 -19.74 3.43
CA GLN A 93 -2.02 -18.42 3.14
C GLN A 93 -2.67 -17.29 3.96
N LEU A 94 -3.63 -17.59 4.83
CA LEU A 94 -4.34 -16.61 5.64
C LEU A 94 -3.51 -16.14 6.86
N ILE A 95 -2.24 -15.80 6.64
CA ILE A 95 -1.32 -15.35 7.68
C ILE A 95 -1.32 -13.82 7.80
N PRO A 96 -0.97 -13.25 8.98
CA PRO A 96 -0.96 -11.80 9.19
C PRO A 96 -0.08 -11.03 8.20
N ARG A 97 1.07 -11.61 7.81
CA ARG A 97 2.01 -11.01 6.86
C ARG A 97 1.38 -10.80 5.48
N LEU A 98 0.78 -11.85 4.92
CA LEU A 98 0.11 -11.81 3.62
C LEU A 98 -1.16 -10.94 3.64
N THR A 99 -1.92 -10.99 4.74
CA THR A 99 -3.10 -10.14 4.91
C THR A 99 -2.75 -8.64 4.91
N ARG A 100 -1.64 -8.26 5.56
CA ARG A 100 -1.13 -6.87 5.54
C ARG A 100 -0.69 -6.47 4.13
N ARG A 101 0.04 -7.34 3.43
CA ARG A 101 0.44 -7.13 2.02
C ARG A 101 -0.75 -6.92 1.09
N ALA A 102 -1.80 -7.74 1.22
CA ALA A 102 -3.02 -7.55 0.43
C ALA A 102 -3.72 -6.22 0.72
N THR A 103 -3.65 -5.74 1.96
CA THR A 103 -4.16 -4.42 2.32
C THR A 103 -3.38 -3.32 1.61
N MET A 104 -2.04 -3.42 1.59
CA MET A 104 -1.18 -2.47 0.88
C MET A 104 -1.47 -2.48 -0.62
N VAL A 105 -1.62 -3.67 -1.23
CA VAL A 105 -1.95 -3.82 -2.65
C VAL A 105 -3.32 -3.22 -2.97
N SER A 106 -4.32 -3.44 -2.12
CA SER A 106 -5.65 -2.81 -2.27
C SER A 106 -5.55 -1.29 -2.28
N TRP A 107 -4.73 -0.73 -1.39
CA TRP A 107 -4.51 0.72 -1.34
C TRP A 107 -3.74 1.24 -2.55
N LEU A 108 -2.72 0.51 -3.01
CA LEU A 108 -1.94 0.85 -4.20
C LEU A 108 -2.81 0.84 -5.46
N LEU A 109 -3.71 -0.14 -5.60
CA LEU A 109 -4.70 -0.17 -6.69
C LEU A 109 -5.63 1.03 -6.66
N SER A 110 -6.17 1.36 -5.48
CA SER A 110 -6.96 2.58 -5.27
C SER A 110 -6.19 3.83 -5.67
N TYR A 111 -4.91 3.94 -5.27
CA TYR A 111 -4.04 5.05 -5.60
C TYR A 111 -3.80 5.17 -7.11
N ARG A 112 -3.48 4.06 -7.78
CA ARG A 112 -3.31 4.00 -9.24
C ARG A 112 -4.56 4.44 -9.96
N ARG A 113 -5.74 3.97 -9.53
CA ARG A 113 -7.04 4.35 -10.12
C ARG A 113 -7.32 5.85 -9.94
N ARG A 114 -7.02 6.39 -8.76
CA ARG A 114 -7.15 7.82 -8.46
C ARG A 114 -6.22 8.68 -9.33
N GLN A 115 -4.97 8.25 -9.56
CA GLN A 115 -4.04 8.94 -10.43
C GLN A 115 -4.34 8.79 -11.93
N GLY A 116 -4.90 7.65 -12.35
CA GLY A 116 -5.27 7.40 -13.74
C GLY A 116 -6.54 8.11 -14.22
N THR A 117 -7.22 8.87 -13.35
CA THR A 117 -8.46 9.61 -13.70
C THR A 117 -8.18 11.06 -14.14
N GLU A 118 -6.93 11.48 -14.28
CA GLU A 118 -6.54 12.80 -14.83
C GLU A 118 -6.02 12.72 -16.28
N GLY A 119 -6.64 11.91 -17.13
CA GLY A 119 -6.34 11.80 -18.57
C GLY A 119 -7.52 12.17 -19.45
#